data_AF-A0AAX1NAM0-F1
#
_entry.id   AF-A0AAX1NAM0-F1
#
_cell.length_a   1.000
_cell.length_b   1.000
_cell.length_c   1.000
_cell.angle_alpha   90.00
_cell.angle_beta   90.00
_cell.angle_gamma   90.00
#
_symmetry.space_group_name_H-M   'P 1'
#
loop_
_entity.id
_entity.type
_entity.pdbx_description
1 polymer ?
#
loop_
_entity_poly.entity_id
_entity_poly.type
_entity_poly.pdbx_seq_one_letter_code
_entity_poly.pdbx_strand_id
1 'polypeptide(L)'
;MKKNLKIFAAASMMMLSTAAIAQTEQAEEVKIMEGNRVYVTKNDQAFGSKSYWRINMDKAVGGEALSMKGEKYEKGLGVHAPSKLVFDVPRKAQYFYVVPGPDDAHNGKITMSIKVDGEEVFTTGQISSKTKKYTPTLQQIDVAGAKQIELIVEEGADNGGDHADWVEAFFVEGKKEFKLKNPNYGAYTEDESLVYLTKEMATTNDSYWRVMNNEGVDGGFISISGNQFRKGLGVHSTSTMVFPVKDNYVNFVVTPGANDSNGGKIRMIIKIDGEEVYNSGTINSRKQTVEEQSFNVKGKKTITLICEDADDNQGGDHGSWGDARFTTKADSK
;
A
#
# COMPACT_ATOMS: atom_id res chain seq x y z
N MET A 1 15.17 -35.62 -77.67
CA MET A 1 14.91 -36.73 -76.73
C MET A 1 14.16 -36.18 -75.51
N LYS A 2 12.99 -36.76 -75.19
CA LYS A 2 12.27 -36.86 -73.89
C LYS A 2 12.31 -35.62 -72.94
N LYS A 3 11.22 -34.87 -72.76
CA LYS A 3 9.96 -35.10 -72.00
C LYS A 3 9.98 -34.51 -70.57
N ASN A 4 8.91 -33.76 -70.29
CA ASN A 4 8.17 -33.58 -69.04
C ASN A 4 8.42 -32.35 -68.15
N LEU A 5 7.40 -31.50 -68.20
CA LEU A 5 6.89 -30.51 -67.23
C LEU A 5 6.70 -31.08 -65.81
N LYS A 6 6.92 -30.25 -64.78
CA LYS A 6 6.03 -30.08 -63.61
C LYS A 6 6.34 -28.78 -62.86
N ILE A 7 5.27 -28.02 -62.59
CA ILE A 7 5.18 -26.83 -61.74
C ILE A 7 5.14 -27.28 -60.26
N PHE A 8 5.72 -26.52 -59.32
CA PHE A 8 5.07 -26.00 -58.09
C PHE A 8 6.08 -25.28 -57.15
N ALA A 9 5.54 -24.34 -56.38
CA ALA A 9 6.19 -23.30 -55.59
C ALA A 9 7.25 -23.78 -54.57
N ALA A 10 8.26 -22.95 -54.33
CA ALA A 10 9.17 -23.06 -53.19
C ALA A 10 9.16 -21.76 -52.39
N ALA A 11 8.78 -21.91 -51.12
CA ALA A 11 8.66 -20.89 -50.10
C ALA A 11 10.01 -20.24 -49.78
N SER A 12 9.99 -18.94 -49.51
CA SER A 12 11.11 -18.21 -48.94
C SER A 12 11.32 -18.66 -47.50
N MET A 13 12.42 -19.39 -47.25
CA MET A 13 12.84 -19.82 -45.92
C MET A 13 13.88 -18.81 -45.41
N MET A 14 13.42 -17.89 -44.56
CA MET A 14 14.26 -16.91 -43.87
C MET A 14 15.05 -17.66 -42.78
N MET A 15 16.39 -17.68 -42.89
CA MET A 15 17.25 -18.22 -41.84
C MET A 15 17.19 -17.32 -40.59
N LEU A 16 17.06 -17.97 -39.43
CA LEU A 16 17.17 -17.36 -38.12
C LEU A 16 18.55 -16.71 -37.93
N SER A 17 18.56 -15.44 -37.54
CA SER A 17 19.65 -14.88 -36.73
C SER A 17 19.15 -14.82 -35.29
N THR A 18 19.85 -15.48 -34.38
CA THR A 18 19.62 -15.44 -32.94
C THR A 18 19.90 -14.02 -32.42
N ALA A 19 18.87 -13.19 -32.36
CA ALA A 19 18.91 -11.98 -31.56
C ALA A 19 18.73 -12.41 -30.10
N ALA A 20 19.83 -12.38 -29.35
CA ALA A 20 19.75 -12.28 -27.90
C ALA A 20 18.94 -11.01 -27.60
N ILE A 21 17.72 -11.19 -27.12
CA ILE A 21 16.89 -10.10 -26.64
C ILE A 21 17.55 -9.63 -25.34
N ALA A 22 18.46 -8.68 -25.45
CA ALA A 22 18.75 -7.79 -24.34
C ALA A 22 17.49 -6.93 -24.18
N GLN A 23 16.55 -7.40 -23.37
CA GLN A 23 15.54 -6.54 -22.79
C GLN A 23 16.31 -5.53 -21.93
N THR A 24 16.62 -4.37 -22.51
CA THR A 24 16.93 -3.19 -21.72
C THR A 24 15.64 -2.89 -20.96
N GLU A 25 15.56 -3.30 -19.70
CA GLU A 25 14.62 -2.74 -18.74
C GLU A 25 14.85 -1.23 -18.77
N GLN A 26 13.97 -0.51 -19.47
CA GLN A 26 13.84 0.91 -19.27
C GLN A 26 13.38 1.05 -17.81
N ALA A 27 14.29 1.47 -16.93
CA ALA A 27 13.97 1.76 -15.54
C ALA A 27 12.78 2.72 -15.55
N GLU A 28 11.62 2.22 -15.14
CA GLU A 28 10.45 3.08 -14.98
C GLU A 28 10.81 4.15 -13.96
N GLU A 29 10.60 5.41 -14.33
CA GLU A 29 10.85 6.53 -13.44
C GLU A 29 9.89 6.41 -12.26
N VAL A 30 10.44 6.08 -11.08
CA VAL A 30 9.67 5.98 -9.85
C VAL A 30 9.08 7.34 -9.53
N LYS A 31 7.77 7.51 -9.77
CA LYS A 31 7.04 8.71 -9.38
C LYS A 31 6.92 8.74 -7.86
N ILE A 32 7.60 9.70 -7.24
CA ILE A 32 7.50 9.91 -5.79
C ILE A 32 6.08 10.37 -5.47
N MET A 33 5.40 9.63 -4.60
CA MET A 33 4.10 10.04 -4.07
C MET A 33 4.19 11.44 -3.42
N GLU A 34 3.24 12.32 -3.71
CA GLU A 34 3.13 13.60 -3.02
C GLU A 34 2.66 13.39 -1.57
N GLY A 35 3.43 13.89 -0.60
CA GLY A 35 3.17 13.68 0.82
C GLY A 35 4.25 14.30 1.70
N ASN A 36 4.07 14.19 3.02
CA ASN A 36 5.07 14.63 3.98
C ASN A 36 6.24 13.63 3.99
N ARG A 37 7.44 14.11 3.66
CA ARG A 37 8.65 13.29 3.70
C ARG A 37 9.22 13.29 5.10
N VAL A 38 9.38 12.10 5.68
CA VAL A 38 10.01 11.89 6.98
C VAL A 38 11.31 11.15 6.76
N TYR A 39 12.42 11.89 6.70
CA TYR A 39 13.75 11.31 6.55
C TYR A 39 14.12 10.48 7.77
N VAL A 40 14.73 9.32 7.54
CA VAL A 40 15.34 8.57 8.63
C VAL A 40 16.57 9.33 9.14
N THR A 41 16.70 9.46 10.46
CA THR A 41 17.89 10.06 11.07
C THR A 41 18.62 9.03 11.92
N LYS A 42 19.91 9.27 12.16
CA LYS A 42 20.71 8.39 13.03
C LYS A 42 20.15 8.25 14.46
N ASN A 43 19.34 9.21 14.91
CA ASN A 43 18.76 9.21 16.25
C ASN A 43 17.41 8.48 16.33
N ASP A 44 16.76 8.23 15.19
CA ASP A 44 15.47 7.54 15.10
C ASP A 44 15.62 6.01 15.03
N GLN A 45 16.85 5.52 15.18
CA GLN A 45 17.18 4.11 15.08
C GLN A 45 16.68 3.31 16.28
N ALA A 46 16.09 2.15 16.00
CA ALA A 46 15.70 1.19 17.02
C ALA A 46 16.93 0.55 17.69
N PHE A 47 16.73 0.07 18.92
CA PHE A 47 17.74 -0.64 19.70
C PHE A 47 18.28 -1.84 18.92
N GLY A 48 19.59 -1.90 18.71
CA GLY A 48 20.24 -2.95 17.91
C GLY A 48 20.79 -2.48 16.56
N SER A 49 20.55 -1.22 16.16
CA SER A 49 21.24 -0.64 15.01
C SER A 49 22.74 -0.53 15.25
N LYS A 50 23.54 -1.00 14.30
CA LYS A 50 25.00 -1.03 14.39
C LYS A 50 25.61 -0.89 13.00
N SER A 51 26.65 -0.07 12.91
CA SER A 51 27.55 0.02 11.76
C SER A 51 28.95 -0.38 12.25
N TYR A 52 29.80 -0.89 11.35
CA TYR A 52 31.19 -1.23 11.71
C TYR A 52 31.94 -0.02 12.24
N TRP A 53 31.68 1.14 11.64
CA TRP A 53 32.22 2.41 12.10
C TRP A 53 31.11 3.31 12.64
N ARG A 54 31.11 4.59 12.27
CA ARG A 54 30.07 5.54 12.66
C ARG A 54 28.90 5.51 11.68
N ILE A 55 27.82 6.14 12.12
CA ILE A 55 26.66 6.43 11.30
C ILE A 55 26.60 7.95 11.20
N ASN A 56 26.82 8.47 10.00
CA ASN A 56 26.77 9.89 9.73
C ASN A 56 25.43 10.26 9.10
N MET A 57 24.92 11.43 9.48
CA MET A 57 23.71 12.02 8.92
C MET A 57 24.12 13.10 7.92
N ASP A 58 23.54 13.04 6.72
CA ASP A 58 23.76 13.98 5.61
C ASP A 58 25.25 14.08 5.18
N LYS A 59 26.02 13.04 5.52
CA LYS A 59 27.45 12.90 5.23
C LYS A 59 27.78 11.42 5.07
N ALA A 60 28.71 11.12 4.18
CA ALA A 60 29.28 9.79 4.05
C ALA A 60 30.05 9.40 5.32
N VAL A 61 30.34 8.12 5.50
CA VAL A 61 30.94 7.63 6.75
C VAL A 61 32.33 8.23 7.02
N GLY A 62 33.08 8.69 6.00
CA GLY A 62 34.34 9.40 6.17
C GLY A 62 34.20 10.87 6.62
N GLY A 63 32.99 11.45 6.52
CA GLY A 63 32.66 12.82 6.94
C GLY A 63 32.57 13.83 5.78
N GLU A 64 32.89 13.38 4.58
CA GLU A 64 32.64 14.02 3.28
C GLU A 64 31.15 14.03 2.90
N ALA A 65 30.84 14.64 1.74
CA ALA A 65 29.50 14.66 1.19
C ALA A 65 29.10 13.25 0.70
N LEU A 66 27.82 12.90 0.85
CA LEU A 66 27.25 11.68 0.28
C LEU A 66 27.38 11.73 -1.24
N SER A 67 27.89 10.66 -1.86
CA SER A 67 28.12 10.67 -3.31
C SER A 67 28.07 9.30 -3.96
N MET A 68 27.41 9.22 -5.12
CA MET A 68 27.35 8.01 -5.93
C MET A 68 27.43 8.34 -7.42
N LYS A 69 28.33 7.68 -8.14
CA LYS A 69 28.52 7.88 -9.59
C LYS A 69 28.80 9.33 -9.99
N GLY A 70 29.45 10.08 -9.12
CA GLY A 70 29.80 11.49 -9.30
C GLY A 70 28.68 12.45 -8.91
N GLU A 71 27.47 11.97 -8.62
CA GLU A 71 26.37 12.78 -8.13
C GLU A 71 26.46 12.93 -6.62
N LYS A 72 26.19 14.14 -6.11
CA LYS A 72 26.21 14.46 -4.68
C LYS A 72 24.80 14.56 -4.15
N TYR A 73 24.62 14.11 -2.90
CA TYR A 73 23.33 14.12 -2.22
C TYR A 73 23.39 14.94 -0.94
N GLU A 74 22.32 15.68 -0.67
CA GLU A 74 22.22 16.51 0.53
C GLU A 74 21.67 15.74 1.74
N LYS A 75 20.87 14.71 1.49
CA LYS A 75 20.13 13.97 2.53
C LYS A 75 20.45 12.48 2.48
N GLY A 76 20.70 11.88 3.64
CA GLY A 76 20.91 10.44 3.75
C GLY A 76 21.73 10.00 4.96
N LEU A 77 22.12 8.72 4.94
CA LEU A 77 22.94 8.11 5.98
C LEU A 77 24.17 7.44 5.37
N GLY A 78 25.36 7.86 5.81
CA GLY A 78 26.63 7.23 5.47
C GLY A 78 27.04 6.21 6.54
N VAL A 79 27.36 4.99 6.11
CA VAL A 79 27.72 3.85 6.97
C VAL A 79 28.93 3.07 6.42
N HIS A 80 29.44 2.13 7.21
CA HIS A 80 30.47 1.17 6.79
C HIS A 80 29.99 -0.25 7.05
N ALA A 81 30.15 -1.15 6.09
CA ALA A 81 29.82 -2.57 6.26
C ALA A 81 30.74 -3.26 7.29
N PRO A 82 30.30 -4.30 8.01
CA PRO A 82 28.90 -4.70 8.15
C PRO A 82 28.08 -3.62 8.88
N SER A 83 26.89 -3.36 8.36
CA SER A 83 25.93 -2.41 8.96
C SER A 83 24.52 -2.99 8.92
N LYS A 84 23.79 -2.84 10.01
CA LYS A 84 22.34 -3.07 10.09
C LYS A 84 21.73 -1.89 10.83
N LEU A 85 20.93 -1.10 10.12
CA LEU A 85 20.14 -0.03 10.70
C LEU A 85 18.69 -0.48 10.75
N VAL A 86 18.04 -0.34 11.90
CA VAL A 86 16.65 -0.72 12.11
C VAL A 86 15.86 0.54 12.44
N PHE A 87 14.77 0.77 11.73
CA PHE A 87 13.87 1.89 11.97
C PHE A 87 12.46 1.39 12.18
N ASP A 88 11.77 1.97 13.16
CA ASP A 88 10.33 1.78 13.27
C ASP A 88 9.66 2.52 12.10
N VAL A 89 8.73 1.83 11.44
CA VAL A 89 7.96 2.42 10.34
C VAL A 89 6.93 3.39 10.94
N PRO A 90 6.92 4.67 10.54
CA PRO A 90 5.89 5.60 10.98
C PRO A 90 4.52 5.05 10.64
N ARG A 91 3.59 5.11 11.59
CA ARG A 91 2.25 4.49 11.44
C ARG A 91 1.49 4.91 10.17
N LYS A 92 1.80 6.08 9.61
CA LYS A 92 1.16 6.66 8.41
C LYS A 92 2.02 6.53 7.14
N ALA A 93 3.21 5.95 7.24
CA ALA A 93 4.06 5.72 6.08
C ALA A 93 3.38 4.72 5.15
N GLN A 94 3.37 5.03 3.86
CA GLN A 94 2.90 4.11 2.81
C GLN A 94 4.09 3.51 2.08
N TYR A 95 5.05 4.36 1.75
CA TYR A 95 6.27 3.97 1.08
C TYR A 95 7.48 4.46 1.84
N PHE A 96 8.55 3.67 1.79
CA PHE A 96 9.89 4.10 2.07
C PHE A 96 10.64 4.26 0.75
N TYR A 97 11.17 5.45 0.52
CA TYR A 97 12.00 5.76 -0.63
C TYR A 97 13.45 5.81 -0.21
N VAL A 98 14.34 5.28 -1.06
CA VAL A 98 15.78 5.34 -0.84
C VAL A 98 16.53 5.07 -2.14
N VAL A 99 17.68 5.70 -2.31
CA VAL A 99 18.67 5.30 -3.32
C VAL A 99 19.83 4.63 -2.57
N PRO A 100 19.94 3.29 -2.62
CA PRO A 100 21.06 2.59 -2.02
C PRO A 100 22.28 2.64 -2.93
N GLY A 101 23.48 2.67 -2.37
CA GLY A 101 24.67 2.33 -3.13
C GLY A 101 26.00 2.53 -2.39
N PRO A 102 27.11 2.18 -3.07
CA PRO A 102 28.45 2.35 -2.55
C PRO A 102 28.87 3.81 -2.71
N ASP A 103 29.39 4.42 -1.66
CA ASP A 103 29.89 5.80 -1.72
C ASP A 103 31.12 5.91 -2.64
N ASP A 104 31.25 7.03 -3.35
CA ASP A 104 32.34 7.24 -4.32
C ASP A 104 33.73 7.39 -3.67
N ALA A 105 33.83 7.73 -2.38
CA ALA A 105 35.11 7.91 -1.71
C ALA A 105 35.89 6.60 -1.58
N HIS A 106 35.22 5.45 -1.66
CA HIS A 106 35.85 4.14 -1.57
C HIS A 106 35.30 3.14 -2.59
N ASN A 107 35.95 1.99 -2.70
CA ASN A 107 35.66 0.99 -3.73
C ASN A 107 35.58 -0.43 -3.18
N GLY A 108 35.21 -0.55 -1.90
CA GLY A 108 34.85 -1.82 -1.28
C GLY A 108 33.73 -2.53 -2.05
N LYS A 109 33.54 -3.81 -1.74
CA LYS A 109 32.49 -4.63 -2.33
C LYS A 109 31.46 -4.89 -1.26
N ILE A 110 30.23 -4.48 -1.51
CA ILE A 110 29.14 -4.58 -0.54
C ILE A 110 27.93 -5.24 -1.18
N THR A 111 27.08 -5.82 -0.34
CA THR A 111 25.70 -6.16 -0.71
C THR A 111 24.77 -5.36 0.18
N MET A 112 23.86 -4.61 -0.44
CA MET A 112 22.86 -3.82 0.28
C MET A 112 21.50 -4.50 0.13
N SER A 113 20.84 -4.73 1.26
CA SER A 113 19.51 -5.34 1.31
C SER A 113 18.57 -4.53 2.19
N ILE A 114 17.28 -4.57 1.86
CA ILE A 114 16.21 -3.98 2.66
C ILE A 114 15.27 -5.10 3.10
N LYS A 115 14.96 -5.13 4.39
CA LYS A 115 13.92 -6.01 4.94
C LYS A 115 12.77 -5.22 5.52
N VAL A 116 11.54 -5.71 5.36
CA VAL A 116 10.33 -5.17 6.00
C VAL A 116 9.75 -6.27 6.86
N ASP A 117 9.59 -6.00 8.16
CA ASP A 117 9.15 -6.98 9.18
C ASP A 117 9.88 -8.33 9.12
N GLY A 118 11.17 -8.30 8.74
CA GLY A 118 12.06 -9.47 8.65
C GLY A 118 12.10 -10.15 7.28
N GLU A 119 11.22 -9.78 6.34
CA GLU A 119 11.20 -10.28 4.96
C GLU A 119 12.09 -9.43 4.05
N GLU A 120 12.98 -10.03 3.26
CA GLU A 120 13.80 -9.31 2.28
C GLU A 120 12.97 -8.90 1.07
N VAL A 121 12.89 -7.60 0.81
CA VAL A 121 12.09 -7.01 -0.27
C VAL A 121 12.94 -6.39 -1.37
N PHE A 122 14.23 -6.16 -1.09
CA PHE A 122 15.18 -5.62 -2.05
C PHE A 122 16.60 -6.09 -1.74
N THR A 123 17.38 -6.36 -2.79
CA THR A 123 18.83 -6.55 -2.69
C THR A 123 19.52 -6.04 -3.95
N THR A 124 20.71 -5.47 -3.78
CA THR A 124 21.56 -5.06 -4.90
C THR A 124 22.34 -6.21 -5.51
N GLY A 125 22.43 -7.35 -4.83
CA GLY A 125 23.55 -8.28 -5.02
C GLY A 125 24.88 -7.62 -4.69
N GLN A 126 26.01 -8.21 -5.10
CA GLN A 126 27.33 -7.63 -4.84
C GLN A 126 27.65 -6.47 -5.80
N ILE A 127 27.91 -5.29 -5.23
CA ILE A 127 28.16 -4.04 -5.95
C ILE A 127 29.42 -3.33 -5.43
N SER A 128 29.92 -2.35 -6.19
CA SER A 128 31.07 -1.50 -5.85
C SER A 128 30.99 -0.19 -6.66
N SER A 129 31.53 0.91 -6.15
CA SER A 129 31.54 2.22 -6.83
C SER A 129 32.17 2.17 -8.22
N LYS A 130 33.14 1.27 -8.44
CA LYS A 130 33.81 1.04 -9.73
C LYS A 130 32.99 0.20 -10.72
N THR A 131 31.98 -0.53 -10.27
CA THR A 131 31.20 -1.43 -11.12
C THR A 131 30.28 -0.62 -12.03
N LYS A 132 30.41 -0.76 -13.35
CA LYS A 132 29.52 -0.09 -14.33
C LYS A 132 28.13 -0.71 -14.44
N LYS A 133 27.94 -1.91 -13.91
CA LYS A 133 26.66 -2.65 -13.97
C LYS A 133 25.61 -2.14 -12.97
N TYR A 134 26.04 -1.45 -11.92
CA TYR A 134 25.14 -0.90 -10.92
C TYR A 134 24.90 0.58 -11.22
N THR A 135 23.63 0.93 -11.39
CA THR A 135 23.15 2.29 -11.51
C THR A 135 22.35 2.61 -10.25
N PRO A 136 22.74 3.61 -9.44
CA PRO A 136 21.93 4.05 -8.31
C PRO A 136 20.56 4.50 -8.82
N THR A 137 19.51 3.83 -8.38
CA THR A 137 18.13 4.14 -8.75
C THR A 137 17.29 4.27 -7.49
N LEU A 138 16.33 5.19 -7.55
CA LEU A 138 15.37 5.37 -6.48
C LEU A 138 14.53 4.11 -6.34
N GLN A 139 14.57 3.50 -5.16
CA GLN A 139 13.72 2.38 -4.78
C GLN A 139 12.50 2.91 -4.05
N GLN A 140 11.34 2.35 -4.38
CA GLN A 140 10.09 2.53 -3.66
C GLN A 140 9.73 1.21 -2.99
N ILE A 141 9.72 1.19 -1.66
CA ILE A 141 9.42 0.02 -0.85
C ILE A 141 8.07 0.20 -0.18
N ASP A 142 7.15 -0.73 -0.36
CA ASP A 142 5.87 -0.75 0.36
C ASP A 142 6.14 -1.08 1.84
N VAL A 143 5.67 -0.20 2.72
CA VAL A 143 5.80 -0.34 4.18
C VAL A 143 4.45 -0.13 4.88
N ALA A 144 3.35 -0.15 4.12
CA ALA A 144 2.02 0.08 4.67
C ALA A 144 1.68 -0.97 5.73
N GLY A 145 1.45 -0.51 6.97
CA GLY A 145 1.11 -1.39 8.10
C GLY A 145 2.27 -2.19 8.68
N ALA A 146 3.48 -2.08 8.12
CA ALA A 146 4.69 -2.70 8.66
C ALA A 146 5.10 -2.05 9.99
N LYS A 147 5.87 -2.79 10.80
CA LYS A 147 6.39 -2.29 12.07
C LYS A 147 7.81 -1.78 11.93
N GLN A 148 8.66 -2.50 11.19
CA GLN A 148 10.08 -2.22 11.09
C GLN A 148 10.61 -2.38 9.68
N ILE A 149 11.58 -1.54 9.34
CA ILE A 149 12.43 -1.68 8.17
C ILE A 149 13.88 -1.84 8.61
N GLU A 150 14.61 -2.75 7.96
CA GLU A 150 16.03 -2.98 8.18
C GLU A 150 16.81 -2.59 6.93
N LEU A 151 17.77 -1.69 7.08
CA LEU A 151 18.74 -1.32 6.04
C LEU A 151 20.06 -2.01 6.34
N ILE A 152 20.42 -2.99 5.51
CA ILE A 152 21.53 -3.91 5.77
C ILE A 152 22.60 -3.70 4.71
N VAL A 153 23.85 -3.60 5.14
CA VAL A 153 25.04 -3.59 4.30
C VAL A 153 25.95 -4.73 4.77
N GLU A 154 26.10 -5.73 3.92
CA GLU A 154 26.99 -6.86 4.14
C GLU A 154 28.34 -6.61 3.48
N GLU A 155 29.42 -7.02 4.16
CA GLU A 155 30.78 -6.95 3.64
C GLU A 155 31.02 -8.03 2.57
N GLY A 156 31.80 -7.69 1.54
CA GLY A 156 32.25 -8.63 0.52
C GLY A 156 33.53 -9.36 0.93
N ALA A 157 33.99 -10.24 0.04
CA ALA A 157 35.09 -11.15 0.33
C ALA A 157 36.50 -10.51 0.45
N ASP A 158 36.71 -9.24 0.06
CA ASP A 158 38.02 -8.56 0.13
C ASP A 158 37.94 -7.02 -0.04
N ASN A 159 38.79 -6.33 0.74
CA ASN A 159 39.18 -4.91 0.77
C ASN A 159 38.24 -3.93 1.50
N GLY A 160 38.71 -3.45 2.66
CA GLY A 160 38.08 -2.36 3.42
C GLY A 160 37.88 -1.07 2.61
N GLY A 161 37.14 -0.13 3.19
CA GLY A 161 36.50 0.93 2.40
C GLY A 161 35.13 0.48 1.87
N ASP A 162 34.42 -0.33 2.65
CA ASP A 162 33.05 -0.76 2.39
C ASP A 162 32.06 0.33 2.82
N HIS A 163 32.32 1.54 2.32
CA HIS A 163 31.50 2.71 2.57
C HIS A 163 30.24 2.62 1.72
N ALA A 164 29.10 2.85 2.36
CA ALA A 164 27.81 2.75 1.74
C ALA A 164 26.93 3.92 2.17
N ASP A 165 26.15 4.42 1.23
CA ASP A 165 25.21 5.51 1.45
C ASP A 165 23.78 5.03 1.18
N TRP A 166 22.89 5.35 2.12
CA TRP A 166 21.45 5.31 1.94
C TRP A 166 20.98 6.75 1.72
N VAL A 167 21.03 7.25 0.48
CA VAL A 167 20.67 8.64 0.16
C VAL A 167 19.19 8.76 -0.16
N GLU A 168 18.62 9.94 0.08
CA GLU A 168 17.18 10.19 -0.09
C GLU A 168 16.32 9.14 0.66
N ALA A 169 16.80 8.69 1.82
CA ALA A 169 16.15 7.69 2.66
C ALA A 169 15.04 8.35 3.50
N PHE A 170 13.79 8.24 3.06
CA PHE A 170 12.63 8.82 3.76
C PHE A 170 11.38 7.98 3.61
N PHE A 171 10.56 8.01 4.66
CA PHE A 171 9.17 7.60 4.57
C PHE A 171 8.36 8.70 3.90
N VAL A 172 7.42 8.34 3.04
CA VAL A 172 6.36 9.25 2.61
C VAL A 172 5.13 8.97 3.45
N GLU A 173 4.81 9.95 4.29
CA GLU A 173 3.54 10.05 4.98
C GLU A 173 2.58 10.84 4.08
N GLY A 174 1.81 10.13 3.28
CA GLY A 174 0.59 10.67 2.67
C GLY A 174 -0.58 10.49 3.61
N LYS A 175 -1.69 11.23 3.41
CA LYS A 175 -2.96 10.76 3.98
C LYS A 175 -3.18 9.34 3.43
N LYS A 176 -3.53 8.39 4.29
CA LYS A 176 -4.56 8.58 5.33
C LYS A 176 -4.19 7.83 6.65
N GLU A 177 -4.74 8.33 7.77
CA GLU A 177 -4.91 7.84 9.18
C GLU A 177 -3.80 7.05 9.93
N PHE A 178 -3.53 7.24 11.23
CA PHE A 178 -4.37 7.59 12.39
C PHE A 178 -3.47 8.11 13.55
N LYS A 179 -3.96 9.07 14.35
CA LYS A 179 -3.74 9.12 15.82
C LYS A 179 -5.06 9.52 16.47
N LEU A 180 -5.59 8.64 17.32
CA LEU A 180 -6.89 8.72 17.99
C LEU A 180 -6.90 9.81 19.07
N LYS A 181 -8.03 10.52 19.18
CA LYS A 181 -8.47 11.17 20.43
C LYS A 181 -9.80 10.54 20.86
N ASN A 182 -9.76 9.36 21.49
CA ASN A 182 -10.75 8.94 22.50
C ASN A 182 -10.20 7.69 23.26
N PRO A 183 -10.22 7.63 24.61
CA PRO A 183 -9.40 6.68 25.38
C PRO A 183 -10.03 5.31 25.66
N ASN A 184 -11.02 4.84 24.89
CA ASN A 184 -11.69 3.54 25.15
C ASN A 184 -11.63 2.56 23.96
N TYR A 185 -10.44 2.22 23.45
CA TYR A 185 -10.28 1.04 22.58
C TYR A 185 -8.86 0.46 22.70
N GLY A 186 -8.70 -0.51 23.59
CA GLY A 186 -7.53 -1.40 23.66
C GLY A 186 -7.86 -2.77 23.07
N ALA A 187 -6.90 -3.36 22.36
CA ALA A 187 -6.84 -4.74 21.86
C ALA A 187 -8.04 -5.25 21.04
N TYR A 188 -7.86 -5.38 19.71
CA TYR A 188 -8.70 -6.28 18.92
C TYR A 188 -8.22 -7.72 19.14
N THR A 189 -9.07 -8.55 19.73
CA THR A 189 -9.08 -10.01 19.54
C THR A 189 -10.03 -10.32 18.38
N GLU A 190 -9.72 -11.32 17.54
CA GLU A 190 -10.70 -11.84 16.58
C GLU A 190 -11.91 -12.38 17.36
N ASP A 191 -13.03 -11.66 17.31
CA ASP A 191 -14.30 -12.12 17.86
C ASP A 191 -14.99 -12.94 16.76
N GLU A 192 -14.91 -14.26 16.88
CA GLU A 192 -15.55 -15.22 15.95
C GLU A 192 -17.08 -14.99 15.86
N SER A 193 -17.68 -14.24 16.78
CA SER A 193 -19.09 -13.88 16.72
C SER A 193 -19.42 -12.76 15.72
N LEU A 194 -18.41 -12.08 15.17
CA LEU A 194 -18.56 -10.99 14.21
C LEU A 194 -18.12 -11.41 12.81
N VAL A 195 -19.02 -11.25 11.83
CA VAL A 195 -18.72 -11.50 10.42
C VAL A 195 -18.75 -10.18 9.66
N TYR A 196 -17.58 -9.62 9.40
CA TYR A 196 -17.43 -8.40 8.61
C TYR A 196 -17.75 -8.64 7.14
N LEU A 197 -18.50 -7.73 6.54
CA LEU A 197 -18.80 -7.79 5.12
C LEU A 197 -17.52 -7.53 4.31
N THR A 198 -17.30 -8.36 3.28
CA THR A 198 -16.35 -8.09 2.21
C THR A 198 -17.09 -8.12 0.88
N LYS A 199 -16.59 -7.40 -0.12
CA LYS A 199 -17.21 -7.34 -1.45
C LYS A 199 -17.36 -8.72 -2.11
N GLU A 200 -16.50 -9.68 -1.76
CA GLU A 200 -16.53 -11.06 -2.25
C GLU A 200 -17.72 -11.86 -1.68
N MET A 201 -18.29 -11.43 -0.55
CA MET A 201 -19.51 -12.01 0.01
C MET A 201 -20.78 -11.59 -0.73
N ALA A 202 -20.71 -10.54 -1.54
CA ALA A 202 -21.86 -9.99 -2.23
C ALA A 202 -22.22 -10.83 -3.46
N THR A 203 -23.50 -11.11 -3.66
CA THR A 203 -24.02 -11.74 -4.89
C THR A 203 -24.18 -10.74 -6.02
N THR A 204 -24.22 -9.45 -5.69
CA THR A 204 -24.20 -8.34 -6.63
C THR A 204 -23.24 -7.29 -6.08
N ASN A 205 -22.36 -6.80 -6.93
CA ASN A 205 -21.36 -5.81 -6.58
C ASN A 205 -21.21 -4.83 -7.74
N ASP A 206 -22.14 -3.88 -7.82
CA ASP A 206 -22.20 -2.88 -8.87
C ASP A 206 -21.84 -1.51 -8.27
N SER A 207 -20.88 -0.82 -8.86
CA SER A 207 -20.48 0.53 -8.47
C SER A 207 -19.90 1.24 -9.66
N TYR A 208 -20.22 2.53 -9.79
CA TYR A 208 -19.71 3.39 -10.86
C TYR A 208 -18.18 3.29 -11.05
N TRP A 209 -17.42 3.22 -9.94
CA TRP A 209 -15.96 3.12 -10.00
C TRP A 209 -15.44 1.76 -9.54
N ARG A 210 -15.58 1.45 -8.25
CA ARG A 210 -15.14 0.20 -7.64
C ARG A 210 -15.70 0.06 -6.23
N VAL A 211 -15.61 -1.15 -5.70
CA VAL A 211 -15.84 -1.43 -4.28
C VAL A 211 -14.55 -1.90 -3.62
N MET A 212 -14.23 -1.29 -2.48
CA MET A 212 -13.03 -1.54 -1.71
C MET A 212 -13.38 -2.18 -0.36
N ASN A 213 -12.60 -3.18 0.04
CA ASN A 213 -12.70 -3.77 1.38
C ASN A 213 -11.83 -2.96 2.34
N ASN A 214 -12.39 -2.57 3.49
CA ASN A 214 -11.68 -1.93 4.61
C ASN A 214 -11.03 -0.57 4.27
N GLU A 215 -11.37 -0.02 3.12
CA GLU A 215 -10.84 1.21 2.57
C GLU A 215 -12.00 2.02 1.98
N GLY A 216 -11.86 3.35 1.95
CA GLY A 216 -12.66 4.21 1.10
C GLY A 216 -12.43 3.90 -0.36
N VAL A 217 -13.35 4.30 -1.24
CA VAL A 217 -13.25 3.98 -2.67
C VAL A 217 -12.01 4.59 -3.34
N ASP A 218 -11.44 5.63 -2.74
CA ASP A 218 -10.18 6.27 -3.12
C ASP A 218 -8.93 5.46 -2.77
N GLY A 219 -9.05 4.30 -2.11
CA GLY A 219 -7.93 3.57 -1.50
C GLY A 219 -7.46 4.19 -0.19
N GLY A 220 -8.15 5.24 0.25
CA GLY A 220 -8.00 5.82 1.56
C GLY A 220 -8.76 5.01 2.62
N PHE A 221 -8.96 5.57 3.80
CA PHE A 221 -9.72 4.91 4.86
C PHE A 221 -11.21 5.16 4.73
N ILE A 222 -11.99 4.37 5.44
CA ILE A 222 -13.39 4.68 5.67
C ILE A 222 -13.46 5.71 6.79
N SER A 223 -13.66 6.99 6.44
CA SER A 223 -13.77 8.10 7.40
C SER A 223 -15.11 8.78 7.20
N ILE A 224 -15.95 8.84 8.23
CA ILE A 224 -17.31 9.40 8.17
C ILE A 224 -17.46 10.41 9.32
N SER A 225 -17.50 11.71 8.98
CA SER A 225 -17.55 12.82 9.95
C SER A 225 -16.42 12.75 10.99
N GLY A 226 -15.21 12.41 10.53
CA GLY A 226 -14.03 12.23 11.36
C GLY A 226 -13.96 10.90 12.12
N ASN A 227 -15.00 10.07 12.07
CA ASN A 227 -14.96 8.71 12.63
C ASN A 227 -14.36 7.75 11.62
N GLN A 228 -13.33 7.05 12.04
CA GLN A 228 -12.50 6.26 11.16
C GLN A 228 -12.70 4.76 11.44
N PHE A 229 -12.96 3.99 10.39
CA PHE A 229 -13.32 2.57 10.49
C PHE A 229 -12.25 1.71 9.83
N ARG A 230 -11.79 0.68 10.54
CA ARG A 230 -10.81 -0.31 10.05
C ARG A 230 -11.43 -1.40 9.19
N LYS A 231 -12.75 -1.59 9.32
CA LYS A 231 -13.53 -2.59 8.61
C LYS A 231 -14.72 -1.92 7.94
N GLY A 232 -15.17 -2.49 6.84
CA GLY A 232 -16.31 -1.98 6.09
C GLY A 232 -16.05 -1.96 4.59
N LEU A 233 -16.86 -1.18 3.87
CA LEU A 233 -16.82 -1.10 2.42
C LEU A 233 -16.79 0.35 1.94
N GLY A 234 -15.87 0.67 1.04
CA GLY A 234 -15.83 1.95 0.32
C GLY A 234 -16.45 1.81 -1.06
N VAL A 235 -17.28 2.77 -1.45
CA VAL A 235 -18.00 2.77 -2.72
C VAL A 235 -18.02 4.16 -3.37
N HIS A 236 -18.25 4.20 -4.67
CA HIS A 236 -18.61 5.42 -5.39
C HIS A 236 -20.09 5.33 -5.83
N SER A 237 -20.84 6.43 -5.75
CA SER A 237 -22.21 6.49 -6.29
C SER A 237 -22.19 6.43 -7.84
N THR A 238 -23.17 5.86 -8.51
CA THR A 238 -24.17 4.94 -7.97
C THR A 238 -23.52 3.61 -7.61
N SER A 239 -23.95 2.98 -6.53
CA SER A 239 -23.55 1.61 -6.21
C SER A 239 -24.68 0.83 -5.56
N THR A 240 -24.72 -0.46 -5.84
CA THR A 240 -25.63 -1.44 -5.23
C THR A 240 -24.85 -2.71 -4.93
N MET A 241 -24.90 -3.13 -3.66
CA MET A 241 -24.35 -4.40 -3.20
C MET A 241 -25.44 -5.22 -2.53
N VAL A 242 -25.52 -6.52 -2.83
CA VAL A 242 -26.50 -7.45 -2.25
C VAL A 242 -25.79 -8.57 -1.52
N PHE A 243 -26.08 -8.73 -0.23
CA PHE A 243 -25.47 -9.74 0.64
C PHE A 243 -26.51 -10.77 1.09
N PRO A 244 -26.20 -12.07 1.00
CA PRO A 244 -27.04 -13.11 1.58
C PRO A 244 -26.93 -13.09 3.11
N VAL A 245 -28.06 -13.25 3.78
CA VAL A 245 -28.14 -13.43 5.24
C VAL A 245 -28.19 -14.91 5.54
N LYS A 246 -27.24 -15.41 6.34
CA LYS A 246 -27.20 -16.81 6.79
C LYS A 246 -28.08 -17.02 8.03
N ASP A 247 -28.55 -18.24 8.23
CA ASP A 247 -29.44 -18.61 9.34
C ASP A 247 -28.89 -18.31 10.75
N ASN A 248 -27.56 -18.26 10.88
CA ASN A 248 -26.88 -17.97 12.14
C ASN A 248 -26.69 -16.46 12.41
N TYR A 249 -27.00 -15.58 11.45
CA TYR A 249 -26.88 -14.13 11.63
C TYR A 249 -28.05 -13.57 12.45
N VAL A 250 -27.73 -12.63 13.34
CA VAL A 250 -28.66 -12.06 14.32
C VAL A 250 -28.95 -10.60 14.02
N ASN A 251 -27.93 -9.75 14.05
CA ASN A 251 -28.06 -8.34 13.67
C ASN A 251 -27.09 -8.00 12.55
N PHE A 252 -27.52 -7.14 11.62
CA PHE A 252 -26.64 -6.39 10.74
C PHE A 252 -26.35 -5.04 11.37
N VAL A 253 -25.08 -4.72 11.57
CA VAL A 253 -24.61 -3.49 12.20
C VAL A 253 -23.71 -2.74 11.24
N VAL A 254 -23.94 -1.45 11.05
CA VAL A 254 -23.21 -0.62 10.09
C VAL A 254 -23.32 0.87 10.43
N THR A 255 -22.29 1.63 10.12
CA THR A 255 -22.32 3.10 10.13
C THR A 255 -22.25 3.62 8.69
N PRO A 256 -23.39 3.98 8.08
CA PRO A 256 -23.42 4.53 6.72
C PRO A 256 -23.05 6.02 6.71
N GLY A 257 -22.39 6.48 5.65
CA GLY A 257 -22.21 7.91 5.41
C GLY A 257 -21.33 8.26 4.23
N ALA A 258 -21.18 9.56 4.00
CA ALA A 258 -20.27 10.12 3.02
C ALA A 258 -18.83 10.06 3.55
N ASN A 259 -17.92 9.57 2.71
CA ASN A 259 -16.51 9.48 3.07
C ASN A 259 -15.89 10.87 3.06
N ASP A 260 -15.16 11.22 4.12
CA ASP A 260 -14.50 12.50 4.31
C ASP A 260 -13.44 12.81 3.23
N SER A 261 -13.06 11.82 2.41
CA SER A 261 -12.17 12.02 1.25
C SER A 261 -12.68 13.03 0.25
N ASN A 262 -14.01 13.17 0.09
CA ASN A 262 -14.61 14.01 -0.94
C ASN A 262 -15.92 14.66 -0.49
N GLY A 263 -16.39 15.64 -1.26
CA GLY A 263 -17.53 16.49 -0.93
C GLY A 263 -18.80 16.23 -1.75
N GLY A 264 -18.84 15.18 -2.56
CA GLY A 264 -20.00 14.81 -3.37
C GLY A 264 -21.25 14.57 -2.54
N LYS A 265 -22.42 14.71 -3.17
CA LYS A 265 -23.70 14.56 -2.48
C LYS A 265 -24.29 13.20 -2.80
N ILE A 266 -24.44 12.40 -1.76
CA ILE A 266 -24.92 11.03 -1.88
C ILE A 266 -26.14 10.78 -1.01
N ARG A 267 -26.81 9.66 -1.26
CA ARG A 267 -27.83 9.09 -0.38
C ARG A 267 -27.49 7.64 -0.09
N MET A 268 -27.41 7.30 1.20
CA MET A 268 -27.11 5.95 1.68
C MET A 268 -28.43 5.28 2.07
N ILE A 269 -28.73 4.14 1.45
CA ILE A 269 -29.98 3.39 1.64
C ILE A 269 -29.66 1.94 2.01
N ILE A 270 -30.33 1.43 3.04
CA ILE A 270 -30.26 0.02 3.42
C ILE A 270 -31.64 -0.60 3.19
N LYS A 271 -31.68 -1.72 2.47
CA LYS A 271 -32.88 -2.55 2.33
C LYS A 271 -32.67 -3.92 2.94
N ILE A 272 -33.71 -4.47 3.57
CA ILE A 272 -33.75 -5.83 4.09
C ILE A 272 -34.89 -6.56 3.38
N ASP A 273 -34.59 -7.64 2.68
CA ASP A 273 -35.55 -8.36 1.84
C ASP A 273 -36.31 -7.44 0.85
N GLY A 274 -35.65 -6.37 0.39
CA GLY A 274 -36.20 -5.38 -0.53
C GLY A 274 -36.96 -4.21 0.13
N GLU A 275 -37.23 -4.27 1.44
CA GLU A 275 -37.85 -3.18 2.19
C GLU A 275 -36.80 -2.18 2.67
N GLU A 276 -37.02 -0.89 2.43
CA GLU A 276 -36.14 0.19 2.93
C GLU A 276 -36.27 0.37 4.44
N VAL A 277 -35.17 0.15 5.16
CA VAL A 277 -35.12 0.27 6.63
C VAL A 277 -34.29 1.46 7.10
N TYR A 278 -33.50 2.04 6.19
CA TYR A 278 -32.68 3.23 6.46
C TYR A 278 -32.50 4.03 5.19
N ASN A 279 -32.54 5.35 5.35
CA ASN A 279 -32.25 6.32 4.33
C ASN A 279 -31.63 7.55 4.98
N SER A 280 -30.40 7.90 4.59
CA SER A 280 -29.70 9.06 5.16
C SER A 280 -30.32 10.41 4.75
N GLY A 281 -31.21 10.42 3.74
CA GLY A 281 -31.45 11.60 2.93
C GLY A 281 -30.18 12.03 2.19
N THR A 282 -30.22 13.23 1.59
CA THR A 282 -29.04 13.79 0.92
C THR A 282 -28.01 14.25 1.94
N ILE A 283 -26.81 13.69 1.86
CA ILE A 283 -25.67 13.97 2.76
C ILE A 283 -24.40 14.29 1.97
N ASN A 284 -23.42 14.89 2.62
CA ASN A 284 -22.03 14.98 2.15
C ASN A 284 -21.07 14.96 3.36
N SER A 285 -19.75 14.93 3.10
CA SER A 285 -18.73 14.86 4.15
C SER A 285 -18.80 15.98 5.20
N ARG A 286 -19.36 17.15 4.86
CA ARG A 286 -19.48 18.31 5.76
C ARG A 286 -20.83 18.39 6.45
N LYS A 287 -21.87 17.74 5.90
CA LYS A 287 -23.25 17.78 6.37
C LYS A 287 -23.83 16.38 6.33
N GLN A 288 -23.60 15.65 7.43
CA GLN A 288 -24.14 14.33 7.69
C GLN A 288 -24.26 14.11 9.20
N THR A 289 -25.19 13.24 9.60
CA THR A 289 -25.28 12.72 10.97
C THR A 289 -24.69 11.32 10.96
N VAL A 290 -23.74 11.05 11.85
CA VAL A 290 -23.10 9.74 11.96
C VAL A 290 -23.72 8.98 13.09
N GLU A 291 -24.35 7.87 12.76
CA GLU A 291 -25.04 7.01 13.71
C GLU A 291 -24.87 5.54 13.27
N GLU A 292 -24.39 4.71 14.19
CA GLU A 292 -24.36 3.26 13.98
C GLU A 292 -25.79 2.73 13.95
N GLN A 293 -26.12 2.06 12.86
CA GLN A 293 -27.41 1.41 12.66
C GLN A 293 -27.27 -0.07 13.01
N SER A 294 -28.29 -0.63 13.66
CA SER A 294 -28.36 -2.05 13.98
C SER A 294 -29.75 -2.58 13.66
N PHE A 295 -29.84 -3.57 12.78
CA PHE A 295 -31.09 -4.18 12.34
C PHE A 295 -31.11 -5.66 12.68
N ASN A 296 -32.22 -6.16 13.21
CA ASN A 296 -32.42 -7.59 13.40
C ASN A 296 -32.66 -8.26 12.03
N VAL A 297 -31.82 -9.24 11.69
CA VAL A 297 -31.83 -9.95 10.41
C VAL A 297 -32.20 -11.42 10.55
N LYS A 298 -32.64 -11.88 11.72
CA LYS A 298 -33.06 -13.28 11.92
C LYS A 298 -34.15 -13.66 10.93
N GLY A 299 -33.90 -14.72 10.15
CA GLY A 299 -34.84 -15.24 9.16
C GLY A 299 -35.02 -14.36 7.91
N LYS A 300 -34.24 -13.29 7.78
CA LYS A 300 -34.17 -12.48 6.56
C LYS A 300 -33.26 -13.18 5.54
N LYS A 301 -33.38 -12.82 4.27
CA LYS A 301 -32.66 -13.45 3.16
C LYS A 301 -31.56 -12.56 2.62
N THR A 302 -31.82 -11.26 2.49
CA THR A 302 -30.86 -10.33 1.88
C THR A 302 -30.76 -9.01 2.60
N ILE A 303 -29.55 -8.44 2.59
CA ILE A 303 -29.30 -7.02 2.84
C ILE A 303 -28.83 -6.40 1.53
N THR A 304 -29.45 -5.29 1.15
CA THR A 304 -29.01 -4.49 0.01
C THR A 304 -28.49 -3.14 0.51
N LEU A 305 -27.26 -2.82 0.14
CA LEU A 305 -26.60 -1.55 0.44
C LEU A 305 -26.54 -0.73 -0.84
N ILE A 306 -27.13 0.46 -0.82
CA ILE A 306 -27.21 1.35 -2.00
C ILE A 306 -26.63 2.71 -1.65
N CYS A 307 -25.74 3.21 -2.50
CA CYS A 307 -25.28 4.60 -2.46
C CYS A 307 -25.68 5.27 -3.78
N GLU A 308 -26.62 6.20 -3.72
CA GLU A 308 -27.12 6.93 -4.88
C GLU A 308 -26.42 8.29 -5.00
N ASP A 309 -26.29 8.78 -6.23
CA ASP A 309 -26.07 10.20 -6.50
C ASP A 309 -27.31 10.99 -6.03
N ALA A 310 -27.10 12.15 -5.42
CA ALA A 310 -28.16 12.94 -4.85
C ALA A 310 -28.24 14.38 -5.40
N ASP A 311 -27.42 14.76 -6.37
CA ASP A 311 -27.49 16.08 -7.02
C ASP A 311 -27.16 16.12 -8.53
N ASP A 312 -27.22 14.97 -9.20
CA ASP A 312 -26.94 14.81 -10.64
C ASP A 312 -25.49 15.19 -11.00
N ASN A 313 -24.57 15.11 -10.03
CA ASN A 313 -23.16 15.39 -10.20
C ASN A 313 -22.31 14.33 -9.49
N GLN A 314 -21.86 13.37 -10.27
CA GLN A 314 -21.05 12.22 -9.81
C GLN A 314 -19.65 12.60 -9.30
N GLY A 315 -19.25 13.88 -9.34
CA GLY A 315 -17.94 14.32 -8.89
C GLY A 315 -17.72 14.15 -7.38
N GLY A 316 -16.97 13.12 -6.98
CA GLY A 316 -16.53 12.95 -5.59
C GLY A 316 -17.58 12.32 -4.67
N ASP A 317 -18.50 11.55 -5.24
CA ASP A 317 -19.59 10.86 -4.53
C ASP A 317 -19.10 9.60 -3.82
N HIS A 318 -18.17 9.79 -2.90
CA HIS A 318 -17.54 8.70 -2.17
C HIS A 318 -18.41 8.35 -0.96
N GLY A 319 -19.04 7.17 -1.00
CA GLY A 319 -19.81 6.61 0.10
C GLY A 319 -19.00 5.59 0.90
N SER A 320 -19.39 5.33 2.13
CA SER A 320 -18.78 4.30 2.96
C SER A 320 -19.75 3.64 3.92
N TRP A 321 -19.59 2.33 4.08
CA TRP A 321 -20.30 1.47 5.01
C TRP A 321 -19.34 1.06 6.13
N GLY A 322 -19.15 1.94 7.12
CA GLY A 322 -18.21 1.75 8.22
C GLY A 322 -18.63 0.64 9.17
N ASP A 323 -17.69 -0.21 9.57
CA ASP A 323 -17.86 -1.35 10.48
C ASP A 323 -19.02 -2.31 10.10
N ALA A 324 -19.34 -2.39 8.81
CA ALA A 324 -20.43 -3.21 8.29
C ALA A 324 -20.20 -4.70 8.59
N ARG A 325 -21.04 -5.28 9.45
CA ARG A 325 -20.87 -6.65 9.96
C ARG A 325 -22.20 -7.29 10.33
N PHE A 326 -22.21 -8.62 10.33
CA PHE A 326 -23.20 -9.41 11.04
C PHE A 326 -22.70 -9.80 12.42
N THR A 327 -23.59 -9.81 13.40
CA THR A 327 -23.41 -10.58 14.64
C THR A 327 -23.99 -11.97 14.44
N THR A 328 -23.37 -12.98 15.03
CA THR A 328 -23.84 -14.36 14.96
C THR A 328 -24.42 -14.79 16.31
N LYS A 329 -25.23 -15.86 16.32
CA LYS A 329 -25.52 -16.56 17.59
C LYS A 329 -24.19 -17.12 18.10
N ALA A 330 -23.84 -16.83 19.35
CA ALA A 330 -22.76 -17.56 20.00
C ALA A 330 -23.10 -19.05 19.92
N ASP A 331 -22.18 -19.87 19.40
CA ASP A 331 -22.32 -21.31 19.51
C ASP A 331 -22.43 -21.63 21.00
N SER A 332 -23.57 -22.17 21.40
CA SER A 332 -23.73 -22.76 22.73
C SER A 332 -22.75 -23.93 22.80
N LYS A 333 -21.55 -23.66 23.31
CA LYS A 333 -20.62 -24.70 23.77
C LYS A 333 -21.23 -25.45 24.95
#